data_AF-A0A7X1Y3F7-F1
#
_entry.id   AF-A0A7X1Y3F7-F1
#
_cell.length_a   1.000
_cell.length_b   1.000
_cell.length_c   1.000
_cell.angle_alpha   90.00
_cell.angle_beta   90.00
_cell.angle_gamma   90.00
#
_symmetry.space_group_name_H-M   'P 1'
#
loop_
_entity.id
_entity.type
_entity.pdbx_description
1 polymer ?
#
loop_
_entity_poly.entity_id
_entity_poly.type
_entity_poly.pdbx_seq_one_letter_code
_entity_poly.pdbx_strand_id
1 'polypeptide(L)'
;MINYSTQSWASTNTLTPSKISNLHELFEKSFASPLVLADKERAQTFVPANFRVPVRHAENVINSTLVVFDVDQKLGAGYDDDMIQLEEVEDALIDLCLEHVVYTSHSHTIEAPRFRIILNPSRPVYPEEHDTIYAAIFERIDEFLGGRMLRALDPCWKSLSHCFYVYTAHPDRKQFAISFYNPGNPADVDDYKLHMSSYGLDVEYKPCAPRQATGGTGARGRSYQLNRIVGGMITSSTEEEIAQRLFEYDNTEHAGNEYFRDRIYSRNRLLPGENQDSAAWRSCKTFAKSHVNSLKRKFRKQDDIKIVNEKAQSKEPMPTHDAMIKFRSVKNQPTKKGGQSALVEMQVMSGEHAGRHFWHRFYGDGNHPTAIKISKSIQDKIAKATKTDMQQLMDLIKAEGHIVLARIKQNPGTNGFPAQNEIGDLHLTASHTN
;
A
#
# COMPACT_ATOMS: atom_id res chain seq x y z
N MET A 1 -17.65 -18.79 18.37
CA MET A 1 -19.09 -18.48 18.42
C MET A 1 -19.25 -16.99 18.67
N ILE A 2 -19.89 -16.30 17.74
CA ILE A 2 -20.12 -14.85 17.78
C ILE A 2 -21.53 -14.60 18.33
N ASN A 3 -21.64 -13.74 19.34
CA ASN A 3 -22.88 -13.31 19.96
C ASN A 3 -23.09 -11.82 19.67
N TYR A 4 -24.18 -11.50 19.01
CA TYR A 4 -24.51 -10.12 18.64
C TYR A 4 -26.01 -9.90 18.85
N SER A 5 -26.45 -8.66 18.82
CA SER A 5 -27.86 -8.33 18.96
C SER A 5 -28.35 -7.65 17.70
N THR A 6 -29.62 -7.85 17.34
CA THR A 6 -30.23 -7.18 16.18
C THR A 6 -31.42 -6.33 16.59
N GLN A 7 -31.75 -5.34 15.76
CA GLN A 7 -32.90 -4.48 15.92
C GLN A 7 -33.60 -4.29 14.58
N SER A 8 -34.92 -4.17 14.61
CA SER A 8 -35.70 -3.96 13.38
C SER A 8 -35.40 -2.61 12.74
N TRP A 9 -35.13 -1.58 13.55
CA TRP A 9 -34.81 -0.22 13.10
C TRP A 9 -33.82 0.45 14.05
N ALA A 10 -33.03 1.41 13.58
CA ALA A 10 -32.05 2.13 14.41
C ALA A 10 -32.69 2.92 15.57
N SER A 11 -33.94 3.34 15.42
CA SER A 11 -34.71 4.07 16.44
C SER A 11 -35.27 3.16 17.53
N THR A 12 -35.34 1.85 17.30
CA THR A 12 -35.81 0.91 18.34
C THR A 12 -34.73 0.72 19.40
N ASN A 13 -35.15 0.60 20.65
CA ASN A 13 -34.20 0.37 21.76
C ASN A 13 -34.15 -1.10 22.22
N THR A 14 -35.17 -1.88 21.84
CA THR A 14 -35.24 -3.32 22.13
C THR A 14 -34.29 -4.10 21.24
N LEU A 15 -33.69 -5.15 21.79
CA LEU A 15 -32.70 -6.01 21.15
C LEU A 15 -33.21 -7.44 21.03
N THR A 16 -32.91 -8.09 19.91
CA THR A 16 -33.08 -9.54 19.75
C THR A 16 -31.70 -10.20 19.73
N PRO A 17 -31.35 -11.00 20.75
CA PRO A 17 -30.08 -11.72 20.78
C PRO A 17 -29.96 -12.68 19.59
N SER A 18 -28.77 -12.77 19.01
CA SER A 18 -28.46 -13.62 17.87
C SER A 18 -27.10 -14.29 18.07
N LYS A 19 -26.96 -15.49 17.50
CA LYS A 19 -25.74 -16.29 17.59
C LYS A 19 -25.38 -16.83 16.22
N ILE A 20 -24.08 -16.91 15.96
CA ILE A 20 -23.53 -17.43 14.71
C ILE A 20 -22.18 -18.08 14.98
N SER A 21 -21.77 -19.06 14.19
CA SER A 21 -20.62 -19.90 14.55
C SER A 21 -19.29 -19.15 14.40
N ASN A 22 -19.11 -18.43 13.28
CA ASN A 22 -17.90 -17.71 12.88
C ASN A 22 -18.23 -16.48 12.01
N LEU A 23 -17.21 -15.68 11.67
CA LEU A 23 -17.38 -14.42 10.93
C LEU A 23 -17.82 -14.65 9.48
N HIS A 24 -17.35 -15.73 8.84
CA HIS A 24 -17.75 -16.09 7.49
C HIS A 24 -19.26 -16.37 7.39
N GLU A 25 -19.83 -17.14 8.32
CA GLU A 25 -21.28 -17.39 8.35
C GLU A 25 -22.07 -16.10 8.57
N LEU A 26 -21.54 -15.18 9.39
CA LEU A 26 -22.12 -13.84 9.56
C LEU A 26 -22.11 -13.04 8.26
N PHE A 27 -21.00 -13.09 7.52
CA PHE A 27 -20.88 -12.48 6.21
C PHE A 27 -21.93 -13.02 5.23
N GLU A 28 -21.98 -14.34 5.05
CA GLU A 28 -22.94 -15.00 4.14
C GLU A 28 -24.40 -14.63 4.47
N LYS A 29 -24.73 -14.57 5.75
CA LYS A 29 -26.09 -14.29 6.21
C LYS A 29 -26.50 -12.83 6.06
N SER A 30 -25.59 -11.88 6.25
CA SER A 30 -25.95 -10.46 6.49
C SER A 30 -25.17 -9.43 5.68
N PHE A 31 -24.08 -9.82 5.02
CA PHE A 31 -23.17 -8.91 4.34
C PHE A 31 -22.78 -9.36 2.93
N ALA A 32 -23.12 -10.57 2.47
CA ALA A 32 -22.78 -11.05 1.13
C ALA A 32 -23.54 -10.32 0.00
N SER A 33 -24.68 -9.71 0.28
CA SER A 33 -25.46 -8.97 -0.71
C SER A 33 -26.13 -7.74 -0.10
N PRO A 34 -26.15 -6.59 -0.80
CA PRO A 34 -26.69 -5.37 -0.24
C PRO A 34 -28.22 -5.40 -0.24
N LEU A 35 -28.82 -4.98 0.87
CA LEU A 35 -30.21 -4.58 0.88
C LEU A 35 -30.35 -3.21 0.21
N VAL A 36 -31.06 -3.13 -0.93
CA VAL A 36 -31.21 -1.87 -1.67
C VAL A 36 -32.44 -1.12 -1.18
N LEU A 37 -32.24 0.05 -0.55
CA LEU A 37 -33.31 0.87 0.05
C LEU A 37 -33.08 2.36 -0.21
N ALA A 38 -34.13 3.08 -0.60
CA ALA A 38 -34.07 4.54 -0.70
C ALA A 38 -33.82 5.19 0.66
N ASP A 39 -34.53 4.72 1.69
CA ASP A 39 -34.37 5.17 3.07
C ASP A 39 -33.65 4.10 3.91
N LYS A 40 -32.49 4.47 4.47
CA LYS A 40 -31.68 3.58 5.31
C LYS A 40 -32.28 3.34 6.69
N GLU A 41 -33.13 4.24 7.20
CA GLU A 41 -33.77 4.06 8.51
C GLU A 41 -34.68 2.82 8.50
N ARG A 42 -35.01 2.34 7.30
CA ARG A 42 -35.75 1.11 7.08
C ARG A 42 -34.90 -0.18 7.09
N ALA A 43 -33.60 -0.08 7.29
CA ALA A 43 -32.72 -1.23 7.36
C ALA A 43 -32.63 -1.76 8.80
N GLN A 44 -32.46 -3.08 8.89
CA GLN A 44 -32.11 -3.75 10.14
C GLN A 44 -30.74 -3.25 10.64
N THR A 45 -30.57 -3.15 11.95
CA THR A 45 -29.26 -2.87 12.56
C THR A 45 -28.79 -4.05 13.39
N PHE A 46 -27.48 -4.09 13.63
CA PHE A 46 -26.88 -5.00 14.57
C PHE A 46 -26.01 -4.23 15.57
N VAL A 47 -25.84 -4.82 16.75
CA VAL A 47 -24.96 -4.35 17.80
C VAL A 47 -23.96 -5.48 18.06
N PRO A 48 -22.64 -5.22 18.03
CA PRO A 48 -21.60 -6.25 18.15
C PRO A 48 -21.51 -6.92 19.53
N ALA A 49 -22.47 -6.64 20.41
CA ALA A 49 -22.46 -6.99 21.81
C ALA A 49 -23.63 -7.88 22.25
N ASN A 50 -23.39 -8.59 23.35
CA ASN A 50 -24.38 -9.33 24.10
C ASN A 50 -24.82 -8.53 25.33
N PHE A 51 -26.10 -8.65 25.69
CA PHE A 51 -26.72 -7.81 26.70
C PHE A 51 -27.38 -8.63 27.81
N ARG A 52 -27.30 -8.14 29.05
CA ARG A 52 -28.00 -8.71 30.22
C ARG A 52 -29.49 -8.47 30.14
N VAL A 53 -29.86 -7.25 29.75
CA VAL A 53 -31.23 -6.83 29.48
C VAL A 53 -31.31 -6.48 28.00
N PRO A 54 -32.32 -6.93 27.25
CA PRO A 54 -32.41 -6.74 25.79
C PRO A 54 -32.77 -5.29 25.40
N VAL A 55 -32.03 -4.32 25.93
CA VAL A 55 -32.19 -2.89 25.71
C VAL A 55 -30.81 -2.27 25.48
N ARG A 56 -30.69 -1.45 24.42
CA ARG A 56 -29.44 -0.86 23.93
C ARG A 56 -28.93 0.29 24.83
N HIS A 57 -28.41 -0.10 25.99
CA HIS A 57 -27.66 0.77 26.90
C HIS A 57 -26.30 0.15 27.21
N ALA A 58 -25.25 0.97 27.29
CA ALA A 58 -23.89 0.50 27.55
C ALA A 58 -23.79 -0.28 28.87
N GLU A 59 -24.51 0.13 29.91
CA GLU A 59 -24.56 -0.56 31.22
C GLU A 59 -25.13 -2.00 31.14
N ASN A 60 -25.91 -2.28 30.10
CA ASN A 60 -26.48 -3.62 29.89
C ASN A 60 -25.54 -4.54 29.12
N VAL A 61 -24.43 -4.03 28.57
CA VAL A 61 -23.48 -4.81 27.78
C VAL A 61 -22.70 -5.77 28.69
N ILE A 62 -22.74 -7.06 28.35
CA ILE A 62 -21.95 -8.09 29.04
C ILE A 62 -20.56 -8.18 28.41
N ASN A 63 -20.50 -8.23 27.08
CA ASN A 63 -19.28 -8.26 26.29
C ASN A 63 -19.59 -7.96 24.82
N SER A 64 -18.55 -7.61 24.07
CA SER A 64 -18.56 -7.54 22.60
C SER A 64 -17.87 -8.77 22.02
N THR A 65 -18.42 -9.33 20.95
CA THR A 65 -17.77 -10.45 20.23
C THR A 65 -17.37 -10.09 18.80
N LEU A 66 -17.47 -8.81 18.45
CA LEU A 66 -17.01 -8.23 17.19
C LEU A 66 -16.40 -6.85 17.48
N VAL A 67 -15.42 -6.46 16.68
CA VAL A 67 -14.90 -5.08 16.68
C VAL A 67 -15.38 -4.41 15.40
N VAL A 68 -15.94 -3.21 15.50
CA VAL A 68 -16.53 -2.50 14.36
C VAL A 68 -15.99 -1.07 14.30
N PHE A 69 -15.49 -0.68 13.12
CA PHE A 69 -15.06 0.68 12.81
C PHE A 69 -15.91 1.24 11.67
N ASP A 70 -16.48 2.45 11.83
CA ASP A 70 -17.27 3.13 10.80
C ASP A 70 -16.48 4.30 10.21
N VAL A 71 -15.98 4.11 9.00
CA VAL A 71 -15.20 5.10 8.25
C VAL A 71 -16.18 5.99 7.47
N ASP A 72 -16.51 7.16 8.04
CA ASP A 72 -17.53 8.10 7.54
C ASP A 72 -16.89 9.33 6.88
N GLN A 73 -16.15 9.09 5.79
CA GLN A 73 -15.48 10.15 5.02
C GLN A 73 -16.47 11.11 4.35
N LYS A 74 -16.18 12.42 4.45
CA LYS A 74 -17.02 13.50 3.91
C LYS A 74 -16.18 14.46 3.08
N LEU A 75 -16.71 14.83 1.92
CA LEU A 75 -16.16 15.94 1.13
C LEU A 75 -16.25 17.24 1.93
N GLY A 76 -15.26 18.12 1.77
CA GLY A 76 -15.17 19.40 2.47
C GLY A 76 -14.71 19.31 3.92
N ALA A 77 -14.31 18.13 4.41
CA ALA A 77 -13.87 17.93 5.80
C ALA A 77 -12.36 18.17 6.01
N GLY A 78 -11.66 18.68 4.99
CA GLY A 78 -10.24 19.04 5.07
C GLY A 78 -9.27 17.87 4.85
N TYR A 79 -9.77 16.75 4.32
CA TYR A 79 -8.99 15.57 3.94
C TYR A 79 -9.37 15.04 2.55
N ASP A 80 -9.96 15.88 1.69
CA ASP A 80 -10.56 15.48 0.41
C ASP A 80 -9.58 14.80 -0.55
N ASP A 81 -8.33 15.30 -0.59
CA ASP A 81 -7.27 14.71 -1.42
C ASP A 81 -6.58 13.48 -0.78
N ASP A 82 -6.97 13.13 0.45
CA ASP A 82 -6.30 12.16 1.33
C ASP A 82 -7.30 11.12 1.84
N MET A 83 -8.40 10.92 1.13
CA MET A 83 -9.41 9.93 1.49
C MET A 83 -8.90 8.50 1.30
N ILE A 84 -9.22 7.66 2.28
CA ILE A 84 -8.91 6.25 2.34
C ILE A 84 -9.80 5.52 1.35
N GLN A 85 -9.18 4.84 0.39
CA GLN A 85 -9.89 3.95 -0.52
C GLN A 85 -10.14 2.59 0.14
N LEU A 86 -11.16 1.87 -0.34
CA LEU A 86 -11.56 0.58 0.24
C LEU A 86 -10.41 -0.44 0.16
N GLU A 87 -9.69 -0.43 -0.96
CA GLU A 87 -8.55 -1.29 -1.24
C GLU A 87 -7.37 -0.99 -0.30
N GLU A 88 -7.17 0.27 0.11
CA GLU A 88 -6.11 0.64 1.05
C GLU A 88 -6.38 0.07 2.45
N VAL A 89 -7.66 0.01 2.85
CA VAL A 89 -8.07 -0.60 4.12
C VAL A 89 -7.97 -2.12 4.05
N GLU A 90 -8.40 -2.74 2.95
CA GLU A 90 -8.25 -4.18 2.74
C GLU A 90 -6.78 -4.59 2.83
N ASP A 91 -5.91 -3.84 2.17
CA ASP A 91 -4.47 -4.02 2.21
C ASP A 91 -3.91 -3.97 3.63
N ALA A 92 -4.33 -2.99 4.44
CA ALA A 92 -3.90 -2.88 5.83
C ALA A 92 -4.30 -4.12 6.64
N LEU A 93 -5.52 -4.60 6.45
CA LEU A 93 -6.08 -5.72 7.19
C LEU A 93 -5.44 -7.06 6.78
N ILE A 94 -5.16 -7.24 5.48
CA ILE A 94 -4.44 -8.41 4.96
C ILE A 94 -2.99 -8.41 5.44
N ASP A 95 -2.29 -7.27 5.42
CA ASP A 95 -0.89 -7.17 5.87
C ASP A 95 -0.79 -7.46 7.39
N LEU A 96 -1.83 -7.13 8.17
CA LEU A 96 -1.96 -7.51 9.59
C LEU A 96 -2.44 -8.96 9.80
N CYS A 97 -2.74 -9.69 8.72
CA CYS A 97 -3.28 -11.05 8.74
C CYS A 97 -4.55 -11.19 9.60
N LEU A 98 -5.43 -10.19 9.60
CA LEU A 98 -6.66 -10.19 10.38
C LEU A 98 -7.84 -10.79 9.60
N GLU A 99 -8.65 -11.62 10.25
CA GLU A 99 -9.94 -12.06 9.73
C GLU A 99 -10.93 -10.88 9.76
N HIS A 100 -11.51 -10.53 8.61
CA HIS A 100 -12.32 -9.31 8.50
C HIS A 100 -13.44 -9.37 7.47
N VAL A 101 -14.43 -8.52 7.69
CA VAL A 101 -15.45 -8.12 6.70
C VAL A 101 -15.35 -6.63 6.49
N VAL A 102 -15.37 -6.20 5.23
CA VAL A 102 -15.49 -4.77 4.88
C VAL A 102 -16.70 -4.61 3.97
N TYR A 103 -17.53 -3.61 4.25
CA TYR A 103 -18.70 -3.32 3.42
C TYR A 103 -18.98 -1.82 3.36
N THR A 104 -19.43 -1.35 2.19
CA THR A 104 -19.78 0.06 2.00
C THR A 104 -21.08 0.41 2.71
N SER A 105 -21.17 1.65 3.22
CA SER A 105 -22.37 2.15 3.89
C SER A 105 -23.41 2.64 2.90
N HIS A 106 -24.66 2.84 3.31
CA HIS A 106 -25.71 3.39 2.43
C HIS A 106 -25.34 4.72 1.75
N SER A 107 -24.52 5.53 2.42
CA SER A 107 -24.13 6.87 1.99
C SER A 107 -22.80 6.92 1.22
N HIS A 108 -22.20 5.78 0.88
CA HIS A 108 -20.94 5.73 0.11
C HIS A 108 -21.08 6.43 -1.25
N THR A 109 -20.03 7.12 -1.70
CA THR A 109 -19.85 7.52 -3.11
C THR A 109 -18.44 7.15 -3.56
N ILE A 110 -18.14 7.31 -4.85
CA ILE A 110 -16.78 7.08 -5.36
C ILE A 110 -15.81 8.13 -4.78
N GLU A 111 -16.26 9.38 -4.72
CA GLU A 111 -15.46 10.53 -4.30
C GLU A 111 -15.27 10.57 -2.78
N ALA A 112 -16.22 10.01 -2.02
CA ALA A 112 -16.14 9.85 -0.57
C ALA A 112 -16.55 8.43 -0.18
N PRO A 113 -15.62 7.46 -0.27
CA PRO A 113 -15.86 6.09 0.14
C PRO A 113 -16.20 6.03 1.63
N ARG A 114 -17.37 5.48 1.95
CA ARG A 114 -17.79 5.26 3.33
C ARG A 114 -18.05 3.78 3.52
N PHE A 115 -17.47 3.22 4.56
CA PHE A 115 -17.48 1.78 4.75
C PHE A 115 -17.26 1.43 6.22
N ARG A 116 -17.62 0.19 6.56
CA ARG A 116 -17.43 -0.36 7.88
C ARG A 116 -16.49 -1.54 7.79
N ILE A 117 -15.67 -1.68 8.83
CA ILE A 117 -14.76 -2.80 9.04
C ILE A 117 -15.30 -3.59 10.22
N ILE A 118 -15.49 -4.89 10.07
CA ILE A 118 -15.83 -5.82 11.15
C ILE A 118 -14.66 -6.79 11.31
N LEU A 119 -14.17 -6.94 12.54
CA LEU A 119 -13.13 -7.89 12.90
C LEU A 119 -13.65 -8.90 13.91
N ASN A 120 -13.11 -10.11 13.83
CA ASN A 120 -13.34 -11.17 14.81
C ASN A 120 -12.25 -11.12 15.90
N PRO A 121 -12.56 -10.83 17.18
CA PRO A 121 -11.60 -10.91 18.27
C PRO A 121 -11.35 -12.38 18.70
N SER A 122 -10.16 -12.70 19.19
CA SER A 122 -9.77 -14.04 19.65
C SER A 122 -10.63 -14.55 20.83
N ARG A 123 -11.17 -13.64 21.63
CA ARG A 123 -12.14 -13.87 22.70
C ARG A 123 -13.10 -12.67 22.83
N PRO A 124 -14.21 -12.80 23.57
CA PRO A 124 -15.06 -11.65 23.88
C PRO A 124 -14.27 -10.53 24.58
N VAL A 125 -14.59 -9.29 24.22
CA VAL A 125 -14.06 -8.05 24.80
C VAL A 125 -15.01 -7.58 25.89
N TYR A 126 -14.51 -7.40 27.11
CA TYR A 126 -15.31 -6.93 28.23
C TYR A 126 -15.36 -5.40 28.30
N PRO A 127 -16.41 -4.80 28.89
CA PRO A 127 -16.57 -3.35 28.98
C PRO A 127 -15.34 -2.62 29.53
N GLU A 128 -14.69 -3.17 30.55
CA GLU A 128 -13.50 -2.60 31.19
C GLU A 128 -12.24 -2.65 30.32
N GLU A 129 -12.23 -3.44 29.25
CA GLU A 129 -11.11 -3.58 28.33
C GLU A 129 -11.34 -2.85 26.99
N HIS A 130 -12.59 -2.42 26.73
CA HIS A 130 -13.08 -1.94 25.44
C HIS A 130 -12.18 -0.87 24.82
N ASP A 131 -11.99 0.22 25.54
CA ASP A 131 -11.28 1.39 25.03
C ASP A 131 -9.83 1.05 24.65
N THR A 132 -9.13 0.32 25.50
CA THR A 132 -7.73 -0.07 25.27
C THR A 132 -7.59 -1.00 24.06
N ILE A 133 -8.46 -2.01 23.94
CA ILE A 133 -8.40 -2.97 22.83
C ILE A 133 -8.76 -2.28 21.51
N TYR A 134 -9.85 -1.53 21.47
CA TYR A 134 -10.25 -0.84 20.25
C TYR A 134 -9.21 0.19 19.82
N ALA A 135 -8.66 0.96 20.76
CA ALA A 135 -7.58 1.91 20.47
C ALA A 135 -6.33 1.22 19.92
N ALA A 136 -5.94 0.07 20.48
CA ALA A 136 -4.76 -0.67 20.01
C ALA A 136 -4.95 -1.27 18.61
N ILE A 137 -6.12 -1.86 18.34
CA ILE A 137 -6.44 -2.36 16.99
C ILE A 137 -6.47 -1.21 16.00
N PHE A 138 -7.15 -0.12 16.37
CA PHE A 138 -7.27 1.07 15.55
C PHE A 138 -5.89 1.68 15.23
N GLU A 139 -5.00 1.78 16.22
CA GLU A 139 -3.64 2.28 16.04
C GLU A 139 -2.86 1.44 15.02
N ARG A 140 -2.96 0.10 15.06
CA ARG A 140 -2.28 -0.76 14.09
C ARG A 140 -2.77 -0.56 12.67
N ILE A 141 -4.08 -0.44 12.48
CA ILE A 141 -4.67 -0.20 11.16
C ILE A 141 -4.26 1.19 10.67
N ASP A 142 -4.36 2.21 11.52
CA ASP A 142 -4.06 3.58 11.13
C ASP A 142 -2.55 3.86 10.98
N GLU A 143 -1.69 3.03 11.58
CA GLU A 143 -0.24 3.03 11.31
C GLU A 143 0.04 2.77 9.84
N PHE A 144 -0.68 1.80 9.24
CA PHE A 144 -0.60 1.51 7.81
C PHE A 144 -1.17 2.66 6.97
N LEU A 145 -2.28 3.26 7.41
CA LEU A 145 -2.97 4.32 6.70
C LEU A 145 -2.37 5.71 6.94
N GLY A 146 -1.33 5.82 7.76
CA GLY A 146 -0.63 7.08 8.01
C GLY A 146 -1.42 8.10 8.83
N GLY A 147 -2.27 7.66 9.76
CA GLY A 147 -3.06 8.55 10.62
C GLY A 147 -4.25 9.19 9.91
N ARG A 148 -4.68 8.62 8.78
CA ARG A 148 -5.82 9.12 7.99
C ARG A 148 -7.13 8.62 8.56
N MET A 149 -7.17 7.40 9.09
CA MET A 149 -8.39 6.78 9.61
C MET A 149 -8.88 7.54 10.84
N LEU A 150 -8.00 8.06 11.69
CA LEU A 150 -8.37 8.95 12.82
C LEU A 150 -9.21 10.16 12.42
N ARG A 151 -9.00 10.69 11.21
CA ARG A 151 -9.73 11.87 10.71
C ARG A 151 -11.09 11.52 10.10
N ALA A 152 -11.24 10.27 9.69
CA ALA A 152 -12.40 9.77 8.95
C ALA A 152 -13.34 8.89 9.80
N LEU A 153 -12.86 8.39 10.94
CA LEU A 153 -13.57 7.44 11.78
C LEU A 153 -14.68 8.13 12.59
N ASP A 154 -15.90 7.62 12.50
CA ASP A 154 -17.01 8.07 13.34
C ASP A 154 -16.76 7.65 14.81
N PRO A 155 -16.98 8.52 15.81
CA PRO A 155 -16.73 8.20 17.23
C PRO A 155 -17.54 7.03 17.80
N CYS A 156 -18.49 6.45 17.06
CA CYS A 156 -19.29 5.29 17.44
C CYS A 156 -18.50 4.12 18.05
N TRP A 157 -17.25 3.91 17.63
CA TRP A 157 -16.39 2.84 18.14
C TRP A 157 -16.08 2.97 19.64
N LYS A 158 -16.22 4.18 20.22
CA LYS A 158 -16.08 4.44 21.66
C LYS A 158 -17.30 4.00 22.47
N SER A 159 -18.38 3.54 21.82
CA SER A 159 -19.62 3.15 22.48
C SER A 159 -19.91 1.66 22.32
N LEU A 160 -19.90 0.94 23.45
CA LEU A 160 -20.20 -0.49 23.54
C LEU A 160 -21.60 -0.89 23.02
N SER A 161 -22.55 0.03 23.08
CA SER A 161 -23.94 -0.21 22.67
C SER A 161 -24.29 0.43 21.32
N HIS A 162 -23.30 0.88 20.53
CA HIS A 162 -23.59 1.47 19.23
C HIS A 162 -24.19 0.44 18.28
N CYS A 163 -25.21 0.85 17.51
CA CYS A 163 -25.80 0.00 16.49
C CYS A 163 -25.29 0.40 15.11
N PHE A 164 -25.02 -0.59 14.27
CA PHE A 164 -24.56 -0.41 12.90
C PHE A 164 -25.60 -0.96 11.94
N TYR A 165 -25.79 -0.27 10.82
CA TYR A 165 -26.60 -0.79 9.74
C TYR A 165 -25.94 -2.01 9.11
N VAL A 166 -26.74 -3.05 8.82
CA VAL A 166 -26.31 -4.17 7.97
C VAL A 166 -26.02 -3.67 6.55
N TYR A 167 -25.43 -4.52 5.70
CA TYR A 167 -25.02 -4.10 4.36
C TYR A 167 -26.21 -3.60 3.52
N THR A 168 -26.26 -2.29 3.32
CA THR A 168 -27.40 -1.57 2.72
C THR A 168 -26.87 -0.55 1.73
N ALA A 169 -27.50 -0.44 0.55
CA ALA A 169 -27.12 0.50 -0.49
C ALA A 169 -28.31 1.35 -0.95
N HIS A 170 -28.05 2.62 -1.31
CA HIS A 170 -29.04 3.45 -1.97
C HIS A 170 -29.26 3.00 -3.42
N PRO A 171 -30.48 3.04 -3.99
CA PRO A 171 -30.75 2.65 -5.38
C PRO A 171 -29.80 3.30 -6.39
N ASP A 172 -29.55 4.60 -6.25
CA ASP A 172 -28.69 5.37 -7.16
C ASP A 172 -27.19 5.04 -7.06
N ARG A 173 -26.79 4.30 -6.02
CA ARG A 173 -25.39 4.02 -5.69
C ARG A 173 -25.08 2.53 -5.59
N LYS A 174 -26.08 1.67 -5.78
CA LYS A 174 -25.95 0.21 -5.64
C LYS A 174 -24.83 -0.40 -6.50
N GLN A 175 -24.53 0.21 -7.64
CA GLN A 175 -23.47 -0.22 -8.56
C GLN A 175 -22.06 -0.06 -7.98
N PHE A 176 -21.91 0.75 -6.94
CA PHE A 176 -20.65 0.96 -6.22
C PHE A 176 -20.67 0.31 -4.83
N ALA A 177 -21.73 -0.43 -4.51
CA ALA A 177 -21.81 -1.15 -3.27
C ALA A 177 -20.84 -2.33 -3.32
N ILE A 178 -19.93 -2.38 -2.36
CA ILE A 178 -18.93 -3.45 -2.25
C ILE A 178 -19.03 -4.04 -0.84
N SER A 179 -18.92 -5.36 -0.76
CA SER A 179 -18.77 -6.09 0.48
C SER A 179 -17.95 -7.35 0.23
N PHE A 180 -17.00 -7.64 1.10
CA PHE A 180 -16.17 -8.83 1.01
C PHE A 180 -15.79 -9.34 2.39
N TYR A 181 -15.50 -10.63 2.43
CA TYR A 181 -14.92 -11.33 3.55
C TYR A 181 -13.52 -11.79 3.15
N ASN A 182 -12.56 -11.60 4.05
CA ASN A 182 -11.23 -12.15 3.91
C ASN A 182 -10.88 -13.03 5.11
N PRO A 183 -10.40 -14.27 4.88
CA PRO A 183 -9.93 -15.12 5.95
C PRO A 183 -8.63 -14.56 6.54
N GLY A 184 -8.41 -14.86 7.81
CA GLY A 184 -7.21 -14.44 8.54
C GLY A 184 -7.24 -14.97 9.97
N ASN A 185 -6.46 -14.35 10.84
CA ASN A 185 -6.46 -14.65 12.26
C ASN A 185 -7.42 -13.73 13.02
N PRO A 186 -8.09 -14.22 14.07
CA PRO A 186 -8.79 -13.35 15.00
C PRO A 186 -7.83 -12.31 15.60
N ALA A 187 -8.33 -11.09 15.83
CA ALA A 187 -7.62 -10.04 16.52
C ALA A 187 -7.28 -10.48 17.95
N ASP A 188 -5.99 -10.62 18.28
CA ASP A 188 -5.54 -11.15 19.56
C ASP A 188 -5.78 -10.15 20.70
N VAL A 189 -6.89 -10.35 21.41
CA VAL A 189 -7.34 -9.46 22.47
C VAL A 189 -6.30 -9.30 23.58
N ASP A 190 -5.59 -10.37 23.92
CA ASP A 190 -4.64 -10.33 25.02
C ASP A 190 -3.37 -9.56 24.63
N ASP A 191 -2.89 -9.71 23.39
CA ASP A 191 -1.79 -8.89 22.84
C ASP A 191 -2.19 -7.40 22.76
N TYR A 192 -3.38 -7.10 22.24
CA TYR A 192 -3.87 -5.72 22.15
C TYR A 192 -4.08 -5.07 23.52
N LYS A 193 -4.50 -5.84 24.52
CA LYS A 193 -4.62 -5.37 25.90
C LYS A 193 -3.25 -5.02 26.48
N LEU A 194 -2.21 -5.82 26.21
CA LEU A 194 -0.83 -5.54 26.66
C LEU A 194 -0.24 -4.29 25.98
N HIS A 195 -0.72 -3.93 24.79
CA HIS A 195 -0.28 -2.73 24.08
C HIS A 195 -0.64 -1.42 24.82
N MET A 196 -1.66 -1.44 25.69
CA MET A 196 -2.10 -0.30 26.50
C MET A 196 -2.29 1.01 25.71
N SER A 197 -2.78 0.91 24.46
CA SER A 197 -2.95 2.08 23.59
C SER A 197 -4.06 2.99 24.10
N SER A 198 -3.85 4.30 23.94
CA SER A 198 -4.88 5.32 24.08
C SER A 198 -5.18 6.05 22.76
N TYR A 199 -4.71 5.50 21.63
CA TYR A 199 -4.81 6.14 20.33
C TYR A 199 -6.26 6.47 19.95
N GLY A 200 -6.53 7.75 19.67
CA GLY A 200 -7.86 8.24 19.27
C GLY A 200 -8.89 8.40 20.41
N LEU A 201 -8.60 7.95 21.63
CA LEU A 201 -9.52 8.10 22.78
C LEU A 201 -9.67 9.58 23.17
N ASP A 202 -8.55 10.29 23.30
CA ASP A 202 -8.50 11.70 23.75
C ASP A 202 -8.80 12.71 22.63
N VAL A 203 -8.99 12.24 21.40
CA VAL A 203 -9.21 13.12 20.25
C VAL A 203 -10.70 13.43 20.13
N GLU A 204 -11.12 14.60 20.64
CA GLU A 204 -12.29 15.29 20.11
C GLU A 204 -11.91 15.88 18.75
N TYR A 205 -12.27 15.19 17.66
CA TYR A 205 -12.11 15.77 16.33
C TYR A 205 -13.08 16.95 16.18
N LYS A 206 -12.58 18.18 16.34
CA LYS A 206 -13.27 19.42 15.97
C LYS A 206 -12.93 19.74 14.51
N PRO A 207 -13.89 19.65 13.57
CA PRO A 207 -13.65 20.07 12.20
C PRO A 207 -13.60 21.61 12.20
N CYS A 208 -12.42 22.22 12.29
CA CYS A 208 -12.28 23.65 12.06
C CYS A 208 -10.88 24.11 11.66
N ALA A 209 -10.90 25.02 10.69
CA ALA A 209 -9.84 25.82 10.08
C ALA A 209 -8.87 25.09 9.12
N PRO A 210 -8.84 25.47 7.82
CA PRO A 210 -7.72 25.13 6.97
C PRO A 210 -6.45 25.68 7.63
N ARG A 211 -5.49 24.80 7.92
CA ARG A 211 -4.19 25.22 8.41
C ARG A 211 -3.57 26.13 7.35
N GLN A 212 -3.10 27.30 7.75
CA GLN A 212 -2.32 28.14 6.85
C GLN A 212 -1.16 27.31 6.32
N ALA A 213 -1.08 27.20 4.99
CA ALA A 213 0.07 26.66 4.32
C ALA A 213 1.26 27.57 4.65
N THR A 214 2.03 27.22 5.68
CA THR A 214 3.37 27.76 5.85
C THR A 214 4.15 27.34 4.61
N GLY A 215 4.60 28.29 3.80
CA GLY A 215 5.17 28.08 2.47
C GLY A 215 6.47 27.26 2.37
N GLY A 216 6.84 26.48 3.40
CA GLY A 216 7.77 25.37 3.28
C GLY A 216 6.97 24.07 3.21
N THR A 217 7.37 23.12 2.37
CA THR A 217 6.69 21.81 2.23
C THR A 217 6.39 21.20 3.61
N GLY A 218 5.13 21.35 4.05
CA GLY A 218 4.64 20.75 5.28
C GLY A 218 4.77 19.23 5.20
N ALA A 219 4.44 18.53 6.29
CA ALA A 219 4.66 17.10 6.39
C ALA A 219 4.01 16.26 5.26
N ARG A 220 2.92 16.78 4.66
CA ARG A 220 2.29 16.25 3.45
C ARG A 220 3.17 16.35 2.19
N GLY A 221 3.86 17.47 1.98
CA GLY A 221 4.79 17.64 0.85
C GLY A 221 6.01 16.72 0.93
N ARG A 222 6.50 16.46 2.15
CA ARG A 222 7.63 15.53 2.39
C ARG A 222 7.25 14.09 2.06
N SER A 223 6.08 13.63 2.52
CA SER A 223 5.58 12.29 2.18
C SER A 223 5.44 12.08 0.67
N TYR A 224 5.00 13.08 -0.10
CA TYR A 224 4.93 12.97 -1.57
C TYR A 224 6.32 12.86 -2.22
N GLN A 225 7.31 13.59 -1.72
CA GLN A 225 8.69 13.49 -2.22
C GLN A 225 9.28 12.10 -1.96
N LEU A 226 9.08 11.57 -0.75
CA LEU A 226 9.47 10.21 -0.39
C LEU A 226 8.74 9.17 -1.26
N ASN A 227 7.45 9.34 -1.52
CA ASN A 227 6.68 8.48 -2.42
C ASN A 227 7.20 8.49 -3.86
N ARG A 228 7.67 9.63 -4.35
CA ARG A 228 8.29 9.73 -5.68
C ARG A 228 9.60 8.95 -5.74
N ILE A 229 10.38 8.94 -4.66
CA ILE A 229 11.61 8.14 -4.55
C ILE A 229 11.26 6.65 -4.58
N VAL A 230 10.27 6.21 -3.78
CA VAL A 230 9.79 4.82 -3.80
C VAL A 230 9.35 4.41 -5.20
N GLY A 231 8.49 5.21 -5.84
CA GLY A 231 7.98 4.92 -7.18
C GLY A 231 9.08 4.84 -8.25
N GLY A 232 10.16 5.61 -8.09
CA GLY A 232 11.33 5.55 -8.98
C GLY A 232 12.23 4.34 -8.77
N MET A 233 12.14 3.65 -7.61
CA MET A 233 13.03 2.55 -7.23
C MET A 233 12.33 1.19 -7.19
N ILE A 234 11.00 1.16 -7.17
CA ILE A 234 10.22 -0.04 -6.87
C ILE A 234 10.51 -1.25 -7.77
N THR A 235 10.83 -1.01 -9.03
CA THR A 235 11.12 -2.08 -9.97
C THR A 235 12.58 -2.53 -9.90
N SER A 236 13.50 -1.65 -9.48
CA SER A 236 14.94 -1.83 -9.65
C SER A 236 15.76 -1.83 -8.37
N SER A 237 15.10 -1.85 -7.21
CA SER A 237 15.72 -1.89 -5.89
C SER A 237 14.95 -2.81 -4.95
N THR A 238 15.65 -3.39 -3.98
CA THR A 238 15.03 -4.15 -2.89
C THR A 238 14.34 -3.23 -1.89
N GLU A 239 13.43 -3.76 -1.07
CA GLU A 239 12.74 -2.98 -0.02
C GLU A 239 13.72 -2.34 0.97
N GLU A 240 14.80 -3.05 1.34
CA GLU A 240 15.83 -2.54 2.23
C GLU A 240 16.63 -1.39 1.58
N GLU A 241 16.98 -1.51 0.30
CA GLU A 241 17.68 -0.44 -0.44
C GLU A 241 16.81 0.80 -0.61
N ILE A 242 15.50 0.61 -0.82
CA ILE A 242 14.53 1.71 -0.85
C ILE A 242 14.48 2.38 0.52
N ALA A 243 14.33 1.62 1.61
CA ALA A 243 14.32 2.16 2.96
C ALA A 243 15.61 2.94 3.28
N GLN A 244 16.77 2.39 2.94
CA GLN A 244 18.05 3.04 3.16
C GLN A 244 18.13 4.36 2.39
N ARG A 245 17.72 4.37 1.12
CA ARG A 245 17.76 5.57 0.29
C ARG A 245 16.80 6.66 0.77
N LEU A 246 15.61 6.27 1.23
CA LEU A 246 14.66 7.20 1.84
C LEU A 246 15.22 7.81 3.12
N PHE A 247 15.84 6.98 3.97
CA PHE A 247 16.39 7.44 5.24
C PHE A 247 17.57 8.39 5.03
N GLU A 248 18.48 8.08 4.09
CA GLU A 248 19.55 8.99 3.68
C GLU A 248 19.00 10.32 3.17
N TYR A 249 18.03 10.27 2.24
CA TYR A 249 17.44 11.46 1.65
C TYR A 249 16.77 12.35 2.70
N ASP A 250 15.97 11.75 3.60
CA ASP A 250 15.31 12.48 4.69
C ASP A 250 16.34 13.14 5.62
N ASN A 251 17.43 12.43 5.95
CA ASN A 251 18.50 12.95 6.79
C ASN A 251 19.32 14.08 6.13
N THR A 252 19.45 14.07 4.80
CA THR A 252 20.27 15.08 4.09
C THR A 252 19.47 16.29 3.65
N GLU A 253 18.31 16.06 3.02
CA GLU A 253 17.51 17.14 2.43
C GLU A 253 16.55 17.78 3.45
N HIS A 254 16.30 17.11 4.57
CA HIS A 254 15.39 17.56 5.62
C HIS A 254 16.06 17.58 7.00
N ALA A 255 17.38 17.75 7.05
CA ALA A 255 18.14 17.84 8.30
C ALA A 255 17.53 18.85 9.29
N GLY A 256 17.28 18.41 10.52
CA GLY A 256 16.63 19.19 11.58
C GLY A 256 15.09 19.28 11.49
N ASN A 257 14.49 18.67 10.47
CA ASN A 257 13.04 18.57 10.27
C ASN A 257 12.69 17.24 9.57
N GLU A 258 13.36 16.16 9.98
CA GLU A 258 13.29 14.86 9.33
C GLU A 258 11.90 14.25 9.50
N TYR A 259 11.33 13.78 8.38
CA TYR A 259 10.00 13.19 8.36
C TYR A 259 9.91 11.95 9.24
N PHE A 260 10.95 11.10 9.30
CA PHE A 260 10.94 9.89 10.11
C PHE A 260 11.22 10.15 11.61
N ARG A 261 11.58 11.38 11.99
CA ARG A 261 11.76 11.80 13.40
C ARG A 261 10.62 12.64 13.94
N ASP A 262 9.68 13.03 13.09
CA ASP A 262 8.55 13.87 13.46
C ASP A 262 7.55 13.11 14.34
N ARG A 263 7.53 13.39 15.64
CA ARG A 263 6.72 12.68 16.65
C ARG A 263 5.21 12.89 16.49
N ILE A 264 4.78 13.79 15.60
CA ILE A 264 3.36 13.92 15.24
C ILE A 264 2.84 12.61 14.63
N TYR A 265 3.71 11.85 13.96
CA TYR A 265 3.40 10.54 13.42
C TYR A 265 3.63 9.45 14.46
N SER A 266 2.61 8.63 14.72
CA SER A 266 2.65 7.53 15.69
C SER A 266 3.82 6.58 15.43
N ARG A 267 4.04 6.18 14.17
CA ARG A 267 5.15 5.28 13.79
C ARG A 267 6.55 5.80 14.12
N ASN A 268 6.73 7.12 14.25
CA ASN A 268 8.00 7.75 14.61
C ASN A 268 8.22 7.83 16.13
N ARG A 269 7.20 7.50 16.94
CA ARG A 269 7.29 7.50 18.40
C ARG A 269 8.15 6.32 18.86
N LEU A 270 8.84 6.53 19.97
CA LEU A 270 9.73 5.56 20.60
C LEU A 270 8.91 4.42 21.20
N LEU A 271 9.31 3.17 20.93
CA LEU A 271 8.88 2.02 21.72
C LEU A 271 9.68 1.94 23.04
N PRO A 272 9.17 1.24 24.07
CA PRO A 272 9.91 1.05 25.32
C PRO A 272 11.31 0.46 25.08
N GLY A 273 12.35 1.17 25.53
CA GLY A 273 13.75 0.77 25.35
C GLY A 273 14.37 1.11 23.99
N GLU A 274 13.62 1.72 23.08
CA GLU A 274 14.10 2.15 21.76
C GLU A 274 14.75 3.54 21.83
N ASN A 275 15.79 3.79 21.03
CA ASN A 275 16.37 5.12 20.85
C ASN A 275 15.78 5.82 19.61
N GLN A 276 15.99 7.13 19.49
CA GLN A 276 15.36 7.95 18.44
C GLN A 276 15.76 7.53 17.03
N ASP A 277 17.01 7.16 16.80
CA ASP A 277 17.46 6.73 15.47
C ASP A 277 16.90 5.35 15.10
N SER A 278 16.76 4.45 16.09
CA SER A 278 16.14 3.13 15.89
C SER A 278 14.65 3.27 15.54
N ALA A 279 13.93 4.16 16.24
CA ALA A 279 12.53 4.46 15.94
C ALA A 279 12.35 5.08 14.55
N ALA A 280 13.24 6.01 14.17
CA ALA A 280 13.22 6.64 12.85
C ALA A 280 13.51 5.62 11.74
N TRP A 281 14.47 4.72 11.96
CA TRP A 281 14.79 3.66 11.01
C TRP A 281 13.66 2.65 10.87
N ARG A 282 13.06 2.21 11.99
CA ARG A 282 11.86 1.35 12.00
C ARG A 282 10.73 2.00 11.21
N SER A 283 10.43 3.26 11.47
CA SER A 283 9.42 4.02 10.74
C SER A 283 9.69 4.07 9.23
N CYS A 284 10.94 4.31 8.84
CA CYS A 284 11.35 4.32 7.43
C CYS A 284 11.12 2.95 6.77
N LYS A 285 11.49 1.85 7.43
CA LYS A 285 11.24 0.50 6.92
C LYS A 285 9.75 0.22 6.75
N THR A 286 8.93 0.57 7.74
CA THR A 286 7.48 0.40 7.66
C THR A 286 6.89 1.22 6.52
N PHE A 287 7.34 2.47 6.34
CA PHE A 287 6.92 3.34 5.24
C PHE A 287 7.29 2.74 3.88
N ALA A 288 8.54 2.29 3.71
CA ALA A 288 9.02 1.69 2.47
C ALA A 288 8.22 0.43 2.12
N LYS A 289 8.03 -0.47 3.09
CA LYS A 289 7.28 -1.72 2.91
C LYS A 289 5.83 -1.45 2.49
N SER A 290 5.11 -0.59 3.20
CA SER A 290 3.71 -0.26 2.87
C SER A 290 3.58 0.31 1.45
N HIS A 291 4.44 1.27 1.08
CA HIS A 291 4.36 1.90 -0.24
C HIS A 291 4.82 0.99 -1.38
N VAL A 292 5.83 0.14 -1.16
CA VAL A 292 6.22 -0.90 -2.13
C VAL A 292 5.07 -1.89 -2.35
N ASN A 293 4.41 -2.35 -1.28
CA ASN A 293 3.25 -3.24 -1.40
C ASN A 293 2.11 -2.59 -2.19
N SER A 294 1.74 -1.36 -1.84
CA SER A 294 0.70 -0.58 -2.51
C SER A 294 0.99 -0.42 -4.02
N LEU A 295 2.21 -0.03 -4.37
CA LEU A 295 2.60 0.19 -5.75
C LEU A 295 2.75 -1.13 -6.53
N LYS A 296 3.34 -2.19 -5.97
CA LYS A 296 3.39 -3.53 -6.61
C LYS A 296 1.99 -4.02 -6.99
N ARG A 297 0.97 -3.73 -6.18
CA ARG A 297 -0.44 -4.04 -6.49
C ARG A 297 -0.98 -3.20 -7.66
N LYS A 298 -0.64 -1.91 -7.75
CA LYS A 298 -0.98 -1.07 -8.93
C LYS A 298 -0.30 -1.53 -10.22
N PHE A 299 0.91 -2.09 -10.13
CA PHE A 299 1.66 -2.61 -11.28
C PHE A 299 1.25 -4.03 -11.72
N ARG A 300 0.30 -4.71 -11.05
CA ARG A 300 -0.15 -6.08 -11.42
C ARG A 300 -0.83 -6.19 -12.79
N LYS A 301 -1.09 -5.08 -13.49
CA LYS A 301 -1.56 -5.08 -14.89
C LYS A 301 -0.39 -4.91 -15.88
N GLN A 302 0.46 -5.92 -16.02
CA GLN A 302 1.35 -6.01 -17.18
C GLN A 302 1.00 -7.27 -17.97
N ASP A 303 0.07 -7.13 -18.91
CA ASP A 303 -0.39 -8.17 -19.83
C ASP A 303 0.67 -8.54 -20.90
N ASP A 304 1.85 -7.90 -20.88
CA ASP A 304 2.82 -7.88 -22.01
C ASP A 304 4.17 -8.57 -21.72
N ILE A 305 4.19 -9.57 -20.82
CA ILE A 305 5.40 -10.32 -20.44
C ILE A 305 5.56 -11.63 -21.24
N LYS A 306 4.56 -11.99 -22.07
CA LYS A 306 4.63 -13.23 -22.86
C LYS A 306 5.77 -13.16 -23.87
N ILE A 307 6.71 -14.10 -23.78
CA ILE A 307 7.79 -14.22 -24.76
C ILE A 307 7.21 -14.66 -26.10
N VAL A 308 7.45 -13.87 -27.15
CA VAL A 308 7.05 -14.14 -28.51
C VAL A 308 8.31 -14.23 -29.39
N ASN A 309 8.44 -15.32 -30.14
CA ASN A 309 9.56 -15.51 -31.05
C ASN A 309 9.21 -14.96 -32.44
N GLU A 310 9.30 -13.64 -32.60
CA GLU A 310 9.05 -12.94 -33.87
C GLU A 310 10.33 -12.38 -34.50
N LYS A 311 10.28 -12.15 -35.83
CA LYS A 311 11.32 -11.41 -36.54
C LYS A 311 11.07 -9.91 -36.40
N ALA A 312 12.14 -9.13 -36.30
CA ALA A 312 12.05 -7.66 -36.23
C ALA A 312 11.23 -7.10 -37.39
N GLN A 313 10.14 -6.41 -37.08
CA GLN A 313 9.28 -5.77 -38.07
C GLN A 313 9.81 -4.39 -38.52
N SER A 314 10.69 -3.76 -37.74
CA SER A 314 11.31 -2.46 -38.05
C SER A 314 12.65 -2.29 -37.35
N LYS A 315 13.49 -1.38 -37.88
CA LYS A 315 14.75 -0.90 -37.27
C LYS A 315 14.59 0.46 -36.58
N GLU A 316 13.39 1.04 -36.62
CA GLU A 316 13.14 2.33 -36.00
C GLU A 316 13.20 2.26 -34.46
N PRO A 317 13.65 3.33 -33.80
CA PRO A 317 13.66 3.41 -32.35
C PRO A 317 12.26 3.21 -31.76
N MET A 318 12.18 2.38 -30.74
CA MET A 318 10.94 2.05 -30.03
C MET A 318 10.58 3.17 -29.04
N PRO A 319 9.28 3.40 -28.76
CA PRO A 319 8.86 4.28 -27.67
C PRO A 319 9.38 3.77 -26.31
N THR A 320 9.31 4.62 -25.28
CA THR A 320 9.67 4.18 -23.93
C THR A 320 8.59 3.24 -23.40
N HIS A 321 8.94 1.99 -23.13
CA HIS A 321 8.02 0.94 -22.66
C HIS A 321 8.80 -0.15 -21.90
N ASP A 322 8.07 -1.03 -21.22
CA ASP A 322 8.66 -2.18 -20.52
C ASP A 322 8.49 -3.43 -21.39
N ALA A 323 9.54 -4.26 -21.49
CA ALA A 323 9.51 -5.50 -22.25
C ALA A 323 10.52 -6.52 -21.72
N MET A 324 10.28 -7.80 -22.00
CA MET A 324 11.29 -8.85 -21.83
C MET A 324 12.40 -8.62 -22.85
N ILE A 325 13.65 -8.58 -22.39
CA ILE A 325 14.82 -8.44 -23.25
C ILE A 325 15.78 -9.61 -23.04
N LYS A 326 16.41 -10.07 -24.12
CA LYS A 326 17.47 -11.07 -24.10
C LYS A 326 18.80 -10.42 -24.42
N PHE A 327 19.80 -10.61 -23.56
CA PHE A 327 21.18 -10.21 -23.85
C PHE A 327 21.75 -11.13 -24.94
N ARG A 328 22.10 -10.57 -26.10
CA ARG A 328 22.46 -11.32 -27.32
C ARG A 328 23.96 -11.44 -27.51
N SER A 329 24.68 -10.34 -27.37
CA SER A 329 26.13 -10.34 -27.53
C SER A 329 26.74 -9.17 -26.78
N VAL A 330 27.99 -9.34 -26.33
CA VAL A 330 28.79 -8.28 -25.71
C VAL A 330 30.07 -8.09 -26.50
N LYS A 331 30.29 -6.88 -27.02
CA LYS A 331 31.49 -6.54 -27.79
C LYS A 331 32.34 -5.55 -27.03
N ASN A 332 33.58 -5.95 -26.72
CA ASN A 332 34.56 -4.99 -26.22
C ASN A 332 34.95 -4.04 -27.34
N GLN A 333 34.69 -2.75 -27.14
CA GLN A 333 34.97 -1.70 -28.11
C GLN A 333 35.52 -0.50 -27.35
N PRO A 334 36.84 -0.32 -27.25
CA PRO A 334 37.41 0.88 -26.65
C PRO A 334 36.87 2.16 -27.30
N THR A 335 36.74 3.23 -26.53
CA THR A 335 36.34 4.53 -27.09
C THR A 335 37.45 5.09 -27.97
N LYS A 336 37.14 6.08 -28.82
CA LYS A 336 38.15 6.76 -29.66
C LYS A 336 39.31 7.38 -28.86
N LYS A 337 39.11 7.63 -27.57
CA LYS A 337 40.10 8.17 -26.64
C LYS A 337 40.85 7.08 -25.83
N GLY A 338 40.64 5.80 -26.14
CA GLY A 338 41.30 4.68 -25.47
C GLY A 338 40.66 4.24 -24.15
N GLY A 339 39.54 4.84 -23.73
CA GLY A 339 38.83 4.42 -22.52
C GLY A 339 38.14 3.06 -22.72
N GLN A 340 38.05 2.26 -21.66
CA GLN A 340 37.39 0.96 -21.70
C GLN A 340 35.89 1.12 -21.99
N SER A 341 35.33 0.41 -22.97
CA SER A 341 33.87 0.33 -23.11
C SER A 341 33.41 -1.00 -23.69
N ALA A 342 32.21 -1.42 -23.29
CA ALA A 342 31.54 -2.61 -23.79
C ALA A 342 30.23 -2.19 -24.46
N LEU A 343 29.97 -2.70 -25.66
CA LEU A 343 28.70 -2.52 -26.37
C LEU A 343 27.89 -3.80 -26.22
N VAL A 344 26.76 -3.70 -25.52
CA VAL A 344 25.85 -4.81 -25.27
C VAL A 344 24.70 -4.74 -26.25
N GLU A 345 24.49 -5.81 -27.00
CA GLU A 345 23.34 -6.00 -27.88
C GLU A 345 22.23 -6.73 -27.11
N MET A 346 21.01 -6.21 -27.21
CA MET A 346 19.82 -6.81 -26.62
C MET A 346 18.74 -6.98 -27.67
N GLN A 347 17.98 -8.06 -27.56
CA GLN A 347 16.82 -8.35 -28.37
C GLN A 347 15.55 -8.26 -27.52
N VAL A 348 14.53 -7.55 -28.01
CA VAL A 348 13.21 -7.52 -27.39
C VAL A 348 12.50 -8.85 -27.66
N MET A 349 11.94 -9.43 -26.60
CA MET A 349 11.35 -10.77 -26.59
C MET A 349 9.85 -10.77 -26.34
N SER A 350 9.23 -9.65 -25.97
CA SER A 350 7.78 -9.55 -25.70
C SER A 350 7.17 -8.26 -26.25
N GLY A 351 5.83 -8.22 -26.31
CA GLY A 351 5.05 -7.08 -26.79
C GLY A 351 5.12 -6.84 -28.29
N GLU A 352 4.56 -5.71 -28.73
CA GLU A 352 4.49 -5.27 -30.14
C GLU A 352 5.88 -5.12 -30.81
N HIS A 353 6.93 -5.02 -30.01
CA HIS A 353 8.30 -4.79 -30.48
C HIS A 353 9.19 -6.04 -30.43
N ALA A 354 8.61 -7.22 -30.19
CA ALA A 354 9.32 -8.49 -30.19
C ALA A 354 10.16 -8.68 -31.48
N GLY A 355 11.35 -9.26 -31.30
CA GLY A 355 12.32 -9.47 -32.36
C GLY A 355 13.24 -8.29 -32.65
N ARG A 356 12.93 -7.06 -32.22
CA ARG A 356 13.79 -5.87 -32.46
C ARG A 356 15.07 -5.89 -31.62
N HIS A 357 16.11 -5.24 -32.13
CA HIS A 357 17.43 -5.17 -31.48
C HIS A 357 17.76 -3.72 -31.09
N PHE A 358 18.42 -3.55 -29.95
CA PHE A 358 19.00 -2.28 -29.55
C PHE A 358 20.33 -2.49 -28.82
N TRP A 359 21.09 -1.41 -28.68
CA TRP A 359 22.44 -1.46 -28.12
C TRP A 359 22.60 -0.48 -26.99
N HIS A 360 23.27 -0.90 -25.92
CA HIS A 360 23.65 -0.03 -24.81
C HIS A 360 25.16 -0.09 -24.60
N ARG A 361 25.78 1.09 -24.46
CA ARG A 361 27.23 1.19 -24.25
C ARG A 361 27.53 1.44 -22.78
N PHE A 362 28.37 0.59 -22.22
CA PHE A 362 28.88 0.70 -20.86
C PHE A 362 30.31 1.22 -20.89
N TYR A 363 30.65 2.08 -19.94
CA TYR A 363 31.94 2.74 -19.82
C TYR A 363 32.68 2.32 -18.55
N GLY A 364 33.95 1.98 -18.69
CA GLY A 364 34.87 1.67 -17.59
C GLY A 364 36.01 2.69 -17.49
N ASP A 365 37.14 2.26 -16.96
CA ASP A 365 38.30 3.11 -16.70
C ASP A 365 38.74 3.90 -17.93
N GLY A 366 39.17 5.14 -17.72
CA GLY A 366 39.57 6.07 -18.78
C GLY A 366 38.42 6.84 -19.44
N ASN A 367 37.19 6.75 -18.92
CA ASN A 367 36.05 7.56 -19.34
C ASN A 367 35.62 8.57 -18.27
N HIS A 368 34.60 9.38 -18.58
CA HIS A 368 34.08 10.38 -17.65
C HIS A 368 33.51 9.73 -16.37
N PRO A 369 33.83 10.22 -15.15
CA PRO A 369 33.42 9.59 -13.90
C PRO A 369 31.91 9.34 -13.78
N THR A 370 31.09 10.29 -14.23
CA THR A 370 29.62 10.12 -14.24
C THR A 370 29.16 8.98 -15.14
N ALA A 371 29.79 8.79 -16.30
CA ALA A 371 29.45 7.70 -17.22
C ALA A 371 29.84 6.34 -16.64
N ILE A 372 30.99 6.27 -15.96
CA ILE A 372 31.42 5.08 -15.22
C ILE A 372 30.43 4.76 -14.10
N LYS A 373 30.02 5.75 -13.31
CA LYS A 373 29.05 5.58 -12.22
C LYS A 373 27.69 5.05 -12.73
N ILE A 374 27.18 5.62 -13.82
CA ILE A 374 25.93 5.17 -14.44
C ILE A 374 26.08 3.75 -14.98
N SER A 375 27.17 3.47 -15.70
CA SER A 375 27.44 2.14 -16.27
C SER A 375 27.55 1.08 -15.17
N LYS A 376 28.23 1.39 -14.06
CA LYS A 376 28.37 0.49 -12.91
C LYS A 376 27.02 0.24 -12.23
N SER A 377 26.20 1.28 -12.06
CA SER A 377 24.84 1.15 -11.52
C SER A 377 23.97 0.22 -12.37
N ILE A 378 23.99 0.36 -13.70
CA ILE A 378 23.26 -0.52 -14.61
C ILE A 378 23.85 -1.94 -14.59
N GLN A 379 25.18 -2.08 -14.59
CA GLN A 379 25.85 -3.38 -14.48
C GLN A 379 25.44 -4.12 -13.20
N ASP A 380 25.40 -3.45 -12.06
CA ASP A 380 25.01 -4.05 -10.78
C ASP A 380 23.52 -4.49 -10.81
N LYS A 381 22.66 -3.73 -11.51
CA LYS A 381 21.27 -4.14 -11.76
C LYS A 381 21.17 -5.36 -12.68
N ILE A 382 22.01 -5.45 -13.71
CA ILE A 382 22.09 -6.64 -14.57
C ILE A 382 22.55 -7.84 -13.74
N ALA A 383 23.59 -7.69 -12.93
CA ALA A 383 24.10 -8.73 -12.04
C ALA A 383 22.99 -9.29 -11.13
N LYS A 384 22.21 -8.40 -10.51
CA LYS A 384 21.05 -8.77 -9.69
C LYS A 384 19.94 -9.45 -10.48
N ALA A 385 19.50 -8.85 -11.59
CA ALA A 385 18.41 -9.38 -12.42
C ALA A 385 18.74 -10.74 -13.03
N THR A 386 20.01 -10.97 -13.39
CA THR A 386 20.52 -12.24 -13.96
C THR A 386 21.06 -13.20 -12.90
N LYS A 387 21.07 -12.82 -11.61
CA LYS A 387 21.66 -13.57 -10.50
C LYS A 387 23.11 -14.04 -10.78
N THR A 388 23.90 -13.16 -11.40
CA THR A 388 25.26 -13.45 -11.85
C THR A 388 26.24 -12.47 -11.22
N ASP A 389 27.38 -12.96 -10.73
CA ASP A 389 28.41 -12.08 -10.16
C ASP A 389 29.17 -11.33 -11.27
N MET A 390 29.14 -10.00 -11.18
CA MET A 390 29.78 -9.08 -12.13
C MET A 390 30.58 -8.01 -11.39
N GLN A 391 31.89 -8.20 -11.30
CA GLN A 391 32.79 -7.29 -10.60
C GLN A 391 33.43 -6.28 -11.54
N GLN A 392 33.78 -6.72 -12.75
CA GLN A 392 34.47 -5.93 -13.77
C GLN A 392 33.56 -5.65 -14.97
N LEU A 393 33.85 -4.61 -15.74
CA LEU A 393 33.06 -4.26 -16.94
C LEU A 393 32.94 -5.44 -17.91
N MET A 394 34.00 -6.23 -18.06
CA MET A 394 34.04 -7.39 -18.96
C MET A 394 33.14 -8.54 -18.51
N ASP A 395 32.72 -8.57 -17.24
CA ASP A 395 31.78 -9.58 -16.75
C ASP A 395 30.38 -9.44 -17.34
N LEU A 396 30.08 -8.34 -18.05
CA LEU A 396 28.83 -8.19 -18.81
C LEU A 396 28.61 -9.33 -19.81
N ILE A 397 29.68 -9.98 -20.30
CA ILE A 397 29.56 -11.15 -21.17
C ILE A 397 28.77 -12.30 -20.50
N LYS A 398 28.79 -12.38 -19.16
CA LYS A 398 28.07 -13.41 -18.41
C LYS A 398 26.55 -13.21 -18.45
N ALA A 399 26.06 -12.01 -18.79
CA ALA A 399 24.64 -11.78 -19.01
C ALA A 399 24.13 -12.40 -20.32
N GLU A 400 25.00 -12.75 -21.26
CA GLU A 400 24.61 -13.31 -22.56
C GLU A 400 23.69 -14.54 -22.38
N GLY A 401 22.61 -14.57 -23.16
CA GLY A 401 21.60 -15.61 -23.10
C GLY A 401 20.49 -15.39 -22.06
N HIS A 402 20.71 -14.58 -21.02
CA HIS A 402 19.70 -14.30 -20.00
C HIS A 402 18.56 -13.44 -20.55
N ILE A 403 17.35 -13.71 -20.08
CA ILE A 403 16.15 -12.93 -20.38
C ILE A 403 15.70 -12.23 -19.10
N VAL A 404 15.51 -10.92 -19.16
CA VAL A 404 15.10 -10.10 -18.02
C VAL A 404 14.02 -9.10 -18.45
N LEU A 405 13.16 -8.69 -17.51
CA LEU A 405 12.23 -7.60 -17.73
C LEU A 405 12.97 -6.27 -17.58
N ALA A 406 12.88 -5.40 -18.57
CA ALA A 406 13.56 -4.11 -18.56
C ALA A 406 12.66 -2.99 -19.12
N ARG A 407 12.87 -1.78 -18.60
CA ARG A 407 12.36 -0.56 -19.22
C ARG A 407 13.29 -0.15 -20.34
N ILE A 408 12.81 -0.17 -21.57
CA ILE A 408 13.50 0.34 -22.74
C ILE A 408 13.23 1.84 -22.81
N LYS A 409 14.27 2.65 -22.77
CA LYS A 409 14.16 4.11 -22.87
C LYS A 409 14.45 4.56 -24.29
N GLN A 410 13.59 5.42 -24.83
CA GLN A 410 13.87 6.14 -26.06
C GLN A 410 14.65 7.42 -25.73
N ASN A 411 15.87 7.54 -26.24
CA ASN A 411 16.60 8.79 -26.22
C ASN A 411 16.33 9.52 -27.55
N PRO A 412 15.73 10.72 -27.51
CA PRO A 412 15.50 11.48 -28.72
C PRO A 412 16.84 11.84 -29.37
N GLY A 413 16.90 11.77 -30.69
CA GLY A 413 18.08 12.17 -31.46
C GLY A 413 18.35 13.66 -31.24
N THR A 414 19.60 14.00 -30.90
CA THR A 414 20.03 15.38 -30.70
C THR A 414 21.32 15.62 -31.47
N ASN A 415 21.55 16.87 -31.93
CA ASN A 415 22.79 17.28 -32.59
C ASN A 415 23.19 16.40 -33.81
N GLY A 416 22.22 15.98 -34.62
CA GLY A 416 22.46 15.17 -35.83
C GLY A 416 22.66 13.67 -35.57
N PHE A 417 22.62 13.21 -34.31
CA PHE A 417 22.56 11.79 -33.99
C PHE A 417 21.12 11.28 -34.08
N PRO A 418 20.89 10.08 -34.66
CA PRO A 418 19.55 9.50 -34.71
C PRO A 418 19.05 9.17 -33.30
N ALA A 419 17.74 9.08 -33.12
CA ALA A 419 17.17 8.55 -31.89
C ALA A 419 17.64 7.10 -31.66
N GLN A 420 17.83 6.73 -30.40
CA GLN A 420 18.35 5.41 -30.02
C GLN A 420 17.59 4.86 -28.81
N ASN A 421 17.55 3.54 -28.70
CA ASN A 421 17.07 2.86 -27.51
C ASN A 421 18.23 2.44 -26.62
N GLU A 422 18.03 2.62 -25.32
CA GLU A 422 18.97 2.22 -24.28
C GLU A 422 18.21 1.54 -23.13
N ILE A 423 18.93 0.84 -22.26
CA ILE A 423 18.36 0.39 -20.99
C ILE A 423 18.02 1.64 -20.16
N GLY A 424 16.74 1.83 -19.88
CA GLY A 424 16.27 2.81 -18.92
C GLY A 424 16.36 2.28 -17.49
N ASP A 425 15.85 1.07 -17.27
CA ASP A 425 15.93 0.37 -15.98
C ASP A 425 15.77 -1.15 -16.13
N LEU A 426 16.10 -1.92 -15.09
CA LEU A 426 15.94 -3.38 -15.02
C LEU A 426 15.05 -3.77 -13.85
N HIS A 427 14.08 -4.65 -14.10
CA HIS A 427 13.14 -5.10 -13.08
C HIS A 427 13.71 -6.32 -12.34
N LEU A 428 13.76 -6.27 -11.01
CA LEU A 428 14.32 -7.35 -10.18
C LEU A 428 13.33 -8.48 -9.90
N THR A 429 12.05 -8.32 -10.28
CA THR A 429 10.94 -9.16 -9.81
C THR A 429 10.37 -10.19 -10.80
N ALA A 430 11.04 -10.48 -11.92
CA ALA A 430 10.55 -11.49 -12.87
C ALA A 430 11.48 -12.70 -12.94
N SER A 431 11.44 -13.57 -11.92
CA SER A 431 11.91 -14.95 -12.09
C SER A 431 10.88 -15.71 -12.95
N HIS A 432 11.05 -15.65 -14.26
CA HIS A 432 10.45 -16.63 -15.16
C HIS A 432 11.52 -17.68 -15.46
N THR A 433 11.57 -18.70 -14.60
CA THR A 433 12.20 -19.98 -14.98
C THR A 433 11.40 -20.54 -16.16
N ASN A 434 12.11 -20.87 -17.25
CA ASN A 434 11.56 -21.54 -18.43
C ASN A 434 10.76 -22.78 -18.10
#